data_AF-A0A8H2K6X2-F1
#
_entry.id   AF-A0A8H2K6X2-F1
#
_cell.length_a   1.000
_cell.length_b   1.000
_cell.length_c   1.000
_cell.angle_alpha   90.00
_cell.angle_beta   90.00
_cell.angle_gamma   90.00
#
_symmetry.space_group_name_H-M   'P 1'
#
loop_
_entity.id
_entity.type
_entity.pdbx_description
1 polymer ?
#
loop_
_entity_poly.entity_id
_entity_poly.type
_entity_poly.pdbx_seq_one_letter_code
_entity_poly.pdbx_strand_id
1 'polypeptide(L)'
;MTASAAPAEARTGHDPEAMRKVMNRLKRAEGQLRALTESINSESNCKDVVTQLAAVSKALDRAGYLIIANALQSCAINDADGEGSHDGMSSDDIEKLFLSLA
;
A
#
# COMPACT_ATOMS: atom_id res chain seq x y z
N MET A 1 36.50 23.58 15.63
CA MET A 1 35.06 23.52 15.34
C MET A 1 34.89 23.03 13.90
N THR A 2 34.93 21.73 13.69
CA THR A 2 34.65 21.11 12.38
C THR A 2 33.40 20.28 12.57
N ALA A 3 32.25 20.85 12.23
CA ALA A 3 31.00 20.11 12.16
C ALA A 3 31.08 19.17 10.96
N SER A 4 31.10 17.87 11.25
CA SER A 4 31.00 16.79 10.28
C SER A 4 29.59 16.77 9.72
N ALA A 5 29.43 17.13 8.44
CA ALA A 5 28.22 16.86 7.68
C ALA A 5 28.29 15.41 7.16
N ALA A 6 27.53 14.53 7.81
CA ALA A 6 27.21 13.18 7.32
C ALA A 6 25.83 13.21 6.62
N PRO A 7 25.55 12.31 5.66
CA PRO A 7 24.68 12.59 4.54
C PRO A 7 23.18 12.51 4.88
N ALA A 8 22.41 13.26 4.10
CA ALA A 8 20.95 13.19 4.02
C ALA A 8 20.51 11.84 3.43
N GLU A 9 20.43 10.80 4.26
CA GLU A 9 19.70 9.59 3.90
C GLU A 9 18.21 9.83 4.15
N ALA A 10 17.45 9.81 3.05
CA ALA A 10 16.02 9.93 2.93
C ALA A 10 15.27 9.25 4.10
N ARG A 11 14.80 10.05 5.05
CA ARG A 11 13.79 9.59 6.00
C ARG A 11 12.45 9.61 5.30
N THR A 12 12.22 8.62 4.44
CA THR A 12 10.84 8.24 4.10
C THR A 12 10.13 8.03 5.42
N GLY A 13 9.11 8.86 5.69
CA GLY A 13 8.22 8.70 6.83
C GLY A 13 7.53 7.34 6.73
N HIS A 14 8.17 6.31 7.25
CA HIS A 14 7.64 4.98 7.40
C HIS A 14 7.35 4.81 8.88
N ASP A 15 6.13 5.17 9.30
CA ASP A 15 5.64 4.70 10.60
C ASP A 15 5.75 3.17 10.61
N PRO A 16 6.62 2.57 11.45
CA PRO A 16 6.81 1.13 11.49
C PRO A 16 5.51 0.40 11.83
N GLU A 17 4.62 1.03 12.59
CA GLU A 17 3.32 0.46 12.93
C GLU A 17 2.38 0.44 11.73
N ALA A 18 2.28 1.54 10.98
CA ALA A 18 1.52 1.61 9.73
C ALA A 18 2.00 0.57 8.71
N MET A 19 3.32 0.41 8.55
CA MET A 19 3.87 -0.61 7.66
C MET A 19 3.59 -2.02 8.11
N ARG A 20 3.71 -2.30 9.42
CA ARG A 20 3.32 -3.60 9.96
C ARG A 20 1.83 -3.90 9.70
N LYS A 21 0.95 -2.90 9.78
CA LYS A 21 -0.49 -3.05 9.46
C LYS A 21 -0.70 -3.37 7.99
N VAL A 22 -0.02 -2.68 7.07
CA VAL A 22 -0.05 -2.95 5.63
C VAL A 22 0.42 -4.38 5.34
N MET A 23 1.58 -4.76 5.86
CA MET A 23 2.15 -6.11 5.66
C MET A 23 1.21 -7.21 6.16
N ASN A 24 0.54 -7.01 7.31
CA ASN A 24 -0.44 -7.96 7.83
C ASN A 24 -1.72 -8.06 6.98
N ARG A 25 -2.05 -7.04 6.18
CA ARG A 25 -3.16 -7.09 5.23
C ARG A 25 -2.74 -7.82 3.96
N LEU A 26 -1.56 -7.51 3.43
CA LEU A 26 -1.00 -8.18 2.25
C LEU A 26 -0.82 -9.68 2.47
N LYS A 27 -0.23 -10.10 3.61
CA LYS A 27 -0.10 -11.53 3.96
C LYS A 27 -1.44 -12.27 4.02
N ARG A 28 -2.52 -11.57 4.42
CA ARG A 28 -3.87 -12.16 4.42
C ARG A 28 -4.42 -12.30 3.02
N ALA A 29 -4.26 -11.28 2.17
CA ALA A 29 -4.65 -11.35 0.76
C ALA A 29 -3.87 -12.45 0.02
N GLU A 30 -2.58 -12.60 0.31
CA GLU A 30 -1.72 -13.68 -0.22
C GLU A 30 -2.26 -15.06 0.14
N GLY A 31 -2.63 -15.28 1.42
CA GLY A 31 -3.23 -16.55 1.85
C GLY A 31 -4.56 -16.84 1.14
N GLN A 32 -5.38 -15.82 0.89
CA GLN A 32 -6.63 -15.97 0.14
C GLN A 32 -6.40 -16.28 -1.33
N LEU A 33 -5.42 -15.62 -1.97
CA LEU A 33 -5.05 -15.87 -3.37
C LEU A 33 -4.49 -17.28 -3.55
N ARG A 34 -3.70 -17.76 -2.60
CA ARG A 34 -3.22 -19.14 -2.57
C ARG A 34 -4.40 -20.13 -2.50
N ALA A 35 -5.33 -19.92 -1.58
CA ALA A 35 -6.52 -20.77 -1.46
C ALA A 35 -7.37 -20.77 -2.75
N LEU A 36 -7.53 -19.61 -3.41
CA LEU A 36 -8.22 -19.51 -4.69
C LEU A 36 -7.51 -20.34 -5.78
N THR A 37 -6.18 -20.26 -5.84
CA THR A 37 -5.38 -21.03 -6.81
C THR A 37 -5.53 -22.52 -6.58
N GLU A 38 -5.54 -22.96 -5.32
CA GLU A 38 -5.78 -24.36 -4.94
C GLU A 38 -7.21 -24.78 -5.34
N SER A 39 -8.22 -23.94 -5.10
CA SER A 39 -9.62 -24.21 -5.45
C SER A 39 -9.83 -24.37 -6.96
N ILE A 40 -9.21 -23.53 -7.80
CA ILE A 40 -9.32 -23.64 -9.26
C ILE A 40 -8.79 -24.99 -9.76
N ASN A 41 -7.74 -25.52 -9.13
CA ASN A 41 -7.15 -26.81 -9.50
C ASN A 41 -7.98 -28.02 -9.02
N SER A 42 -8.93 -27.81 -8.08
CA SER A 42 -9.71 -28.88 -7.46
C SER A 42 -11.20 -28.77 -7.84
N GLU A 43 -11.58 -29.14 -9.07
CA GLU A 43 -12.97 -29.26 -9.61
C GLU A 43 -14.05 -28.40 -8.91
N SER A 44 -13.73 -27.14 -8.60
CA SER A 44 -14.54 -26.33 -7.70
C SER A 44 -15.72 -25.74 -8.45
N ASN A 45 -16.85 -25.55 -7.77
CA ASN A 45 -18.00 -24.89 -8.37
C ASN A 45 -17.63 -23.47 -8.81
N CYS A 46 -17.99 -23.09 -10.04
CA CYS A 46 -17.71 -21.75 -10.60
C CYS A 46 -18.16 -20.62 -9.67
N LYS A 47 -19.29 -20.78 -8.96
CA LYS A 47 -19.81 -19.78 -8.01
C LYS A 47 -18.86 -19.56 -6.84
N ASP A 48 -18.26 -20.63 -6.32
CA ASP A 48 -17.36 -20.55 -5.16
C ASP A 48 -16.04 -19.90 -5.55
N VAL A 49 -15.50 -20.25 -6.73
CA VAL A 49 -14.30 -19.61 -7.31
C VAL A 49 -14.51 -18.10 -7.48
N VAL A 50 -15.64 -17.69 -8.07
CA VAL A 50 -15.96 -16.25 -8.24
C VAL A 50 -16.13 -15.54 -6.90
N THR A 51 -16.74 -16.20 -5.92
CA THR A 51 -16.91 -15.64 -4.56
C THR A 51 -15.58 -15.44 -3.85
N GLN A 52 -14.67 -16.42 -3.96
CA GLN A 52 -13.32 -16.33 -3.41
C GLN A 52 -12.51 -15.23 -4.13
N LEU A 53 -12.59 -15.14 -5.46
CA LEU A 53 -11.94 -14.08 -6.22
C LEU A 53 -12.40 -12.68 -5.77
N ALA A 54 -13.71 -12.47 -5.59
CA ALA A 54 -14.24 -11.22 -5.07
C ALA A 54 -13.72 -10.91 -3.65
N ALA A 55 -13.56 -11.92 -2.81
CA ALA A 55 -12.97 -11.76 -1.48
C ALA A 55 -11.48 -11.36 -1.54
N VAL A 56 -10.70 -11.95 -2.46
CA VAL A 56 -9.29 -11.58 -2.72
C VAL A 56 -9.20 -10.14 -3.20
N SER A 57 -10.00 -9.74 -4.19
CA SER A 57 -10.04 -8.36 -4.70
C SER A 57 -10.29 -7.37 -3.55
N LYS A 58 -11.34 -7.61 -2.76
CA LYS A 58 -11.68 -6.75 -1.62
C LYS A 58 -10.61 -6.70 -0.52
N ALA A 59 -9.78 -7.73 -0.40
CA ALA A 59 -8.66 -7.73 0.54
C ALA A 59 -7.49 -6.89 0.01
N LEU A 60 -7.22 -6.96 -1.30
CA LEU A 60 -6.24 -6.13 -1.98
C LEU A 60 -6.65 -4.66 -1.95
N ASP A 61 -7.90 -4.32 -2.25
CA ASP A 61 -8.41 -2.93 -2.22
C ASP A 61 -8.17 -2.29 -0.84
N ARG A 62 -8.49 -3.03 0.23
CA ARG A 62 -8.27 -2.57 1.61
C ARG A 62 -6.78 -2.38 1.95
N ALA A 63 -5.89 -3.17 1.37
CA ALA A 63 -4.45 -2.97 1.53
C ALA A 63 -3.99 -1.74 0.73
N GLY A 64 -4.47 -1.58 -0.50
CA GLY A 64 -4.21 -0.44 -1.37
C GLY A 64 -4.62 0.89 -0.75
N TYR A 65 -5.85 0.99 -0.22
CA TYR A 65 -6.30 2.21 0.45
C TYR A 65 -5.43 2.59 1.65
N LEU A 66 -4.93 1.61 2.42
CA LEU A 66 -4.05 1.88 3.55
C LEU A 66 -2.66 2.37 3.08
N ILE A 67 -2.14 1.82 1.98
CA ILE A 67 -0.88 2.27 1.37
C ILE A 67 -1.01 3.72 0.90
N ILE A 68 -2.08 4.05 0.17
CA ILE A 68 -2.32 5.40 -0.33
C ILE A 68 -2.54 6.38 0.82
N ALA A 69 -3.31 6.02 1.84
CA ALA A 69 -3.52 6.87 3.01
C ALA A 69 -2.20 7.20 3.73
N ASN A 70 -1.30 6.23 3.84
CA ASN A 70 0.04 6.47 4.40
C ASN A 70 0.89 7.35 3.49
N ALA A 71 0.87 7.14 2.18
CA ALA A 71 1.60 7.97 1.22
C ALA A 71 1.13 9.44 1.28
N LEU A 72 -0.19 9.64 1.30
CA LEU A 72 -0.85 10.93 1.48
C LEU A 72 -0.41 11.64 2.76
N GLN A 73 -0.43 10.92 3.90
CA GLN A 73 -0.03 11.47 5.18
C GLN A 73 1.45 11.88 5.17
N SER A 74 2.33 11.05 4.61
CA SER A 74 3.75 11.36 4.51
C SER A 74 4.03 12.56 3.60
N CYS A 75 3.34 12.68 2.46
CA CYS A 75 3.45 13.85 1.58
C CYS A 75 2.96 15.14 2.27
N ALA A 76 1.81 15.09 2.95
CA ALA A 76 1.25 16.26 3.64
C ALA A 76 2.13 16.77 4.80
N ILE A 77 2.86 15.87 5.48
CA ILE A 77 3.81 16.24 6.54
C ILE A 77 5.02 16.95 5.93
N ASN A 78 5.58 16.42 4.83
CA ASN A 78 6.77 16.99 4.20
C ASN A 78 6.53 18.39 3.60
N ASP A 79 5.31 18.68 3.12
CA ASP A 79 4.95 20.02 2.60
C ASP A 79 4.89 21.09 3.71
N ALA A 80 4.55 20.70 4.95
CA ALA A 80 4.40 21.63 6.08
C ALA A 80 5.73 22.13 6.65
N ASP A 81 6.82 21.36 6.48
CA ASP A 81 8.15 21.64 7.03
C ASP A 81 9.01 22.56 6.13
N GLY A 82 8.50 23.03 4.99
CA GLY A 82 9.13 24.07 4.16
C GLY A 82 10.34 23.64 3.33
N GLU A 83 10.78 22.38 3.42
CA GLU A 83 11.71 21.76 2.46
C GLU A 83 10.93 21.24 1.25
N GLY A 84 10.53 22.17 0.37
CA GLY A 84 9.99 21.86 -0.95
C GLY A 84 11.05 21.24 -1.86
N SER A 85 11.42 19.98 -1.58
CA SER A 85 12.10 19.12 -2.54
C SER A 85 11.06 18.21 -3.19
N HIS A 86 10.94 18.34 -4.51
CA HIS A 86 9.93 17.72 -5.35
C HIS A 86 10.20 16.21 -5.52
N ASP A 87 10.12 15.45 -4.41
CA ASP A 87 10.21 13.98 -4.38
C ASP A 87 8.94 13.35 -3.75
N GLY A 88 7.96 14.19 -3.40
CA GLY A 88 6.60 13.78 -3.01
C GLY A 88 5.73 13.53 -4.23
N MET A 89 4.91 12.46 -4.19
CA MET A 89 3.89 12.20 -5.21
C MET A 89 2.98 13.42 -5.37
N SER A 90 2.73 13.85 -6.62
CA SER A 90 1.82 14.97 -6.87
C SER A 90 0.37 14.58 -6.54
N SER A 91 -0.49 15.59 -6.33
CA SER A 91 -1.93 15.37 -6.15
C SER A 91 -2.53 14.53 -7.30
N ASP A 92 -2.05 14.74 -8.53
CA ASP A 92 -2.48 14.00 -9.71
C ASP A 92 -2.03 12.53 -9.66
N ASP A 93 -0.85 12.24 -9.11
CA ASP A 93 -0.35 10.87 -8.94
C ASP A 93 -1.16 10.12 -7.89
N ILE A 94 -1.54 10.80 -6.81
CA ILE A 94 -2.42 10.27 -5.78
C ILE A 94 -3.82 10.01 -6.33
N GLU A 95 -4.38 10.95 -7.10
CA GLU A 95 -5.70 10.80 -7.74
C GLU A 95 -5.71 9.57 -8.66
N LYS A 96 -4.69 9.42 -9.50
CA LYS A 96 -4.53 8.24 -10.37
C LYS A 96 -4.44 6.94 -9.58
N LEU A 97 -3.68 6.93 -8.48
CA LEU A 97 -3.58 5.77 -7.60
C LEU A 97 -4.94 5.41 -6.99
N PHE A 98 -5.72 6.40 -6.57
CA PHE A 98 -7.06 6.18 -6.02
C PHE A 98 -8.04 5.65 -7.08
N LEU A 99 -8.03 6.22 -8.28
CA LEU A 99 -8.87 5.79 -9.40
C LEU A 99 -8.53 4.39 -9.91
N SER A 100 -7.29 3.91 -9.74
CA SER A 100 -6.90 2.54 -10.10
C SER A 100 -7.42 1.45 -9.14
N LEU A 101 -7.99 1.85 -8.00
CA LEU A 101 -8.60 0.96 -6.98
C LEU A 101 -10.14 1.01 -6.97
N ALA A 102 -10.75 1.72 -7.93
CA ALA A 102 -12.20 1.95 -8.03
C ALA A 102 -12.87 1.07 -9.10
#